data_AF-A0A511VBU9-F1
#
_entry.id   AF-A0A511VBU9-F1
#
_cell.length_a   1.000
_cell.length_b   1.000
_cell.length_c   1.000
_cell.angle_alpha   90.00
_cell.angle_beta   90.00
_cell.angle_gamma   90.00
#
_symmetry.space_group_name_H-M   'P 1'
#
loop_
_entity.id
_entity.type
_entity.pdbx_description
1 polymer ?
#
loop_
_entity_poly.entity_id
_entity_poly.type
_entity_poly.pdbx_seq_one_letter_code
_entity_poly.pdbx_strand_id
1 'polypeptide(L)'
;MKKKIGKQLVLYTLILAVVYLGIIKYQQYTTDSYLAEFRALRGEETIEHMGTLYKDILEYEATYKLTPQVSAQLVQNLLATGKKLKEIDQKLKQKYPQKHVDFSYLYQDLFLVVRQLQDKANDAKLAVMVVHAVEGLGNIKVQLYSSRK
;
A
#
# COMPACT_ATOMS: atom_id res chain seq x y z
N MET A 1 47.11 -25.07 22.69
CA MET A 1 45.63 -25.09 22.59
C MET A 1 45.00 -23.73 22.31
N LYS A 2 45.42 -22.62 22.95
CA LYS A 2 44.85 -21.26 22.74
C LYS A 2 44.81 -20.78 21.26
N LYS A 3 45.82 -21.08 20.44
CA LYS A 3 45.86 -20.72 19.00
C LYS A 3 44.82 -21.45 18.12
N LYS A 4 44.43 -22.68 18.48
CA LYS A 4 43.39 -23.44 17.74
C LYS A 4 41.99 -22.89 18.02
N ILE A 5 41.74 -22.50 19.27
CA ILE A 5 40.47 -21.89 19.72
C ILE A 5 40.25 -20.55 19.02
N GLY A 6 41.29 -19.70 18.93
CA GLY A 6 41.20 -18.42 18.21
C GLY A 6 40.90 -18.57 16.71
N LYS A 7 41.51 -19.55 16.03
CA LYS A 7 41.21 -19.82 14.61
C LYS A 7 39.79 -20.33 14.38
N GLN A 8 39.28 -21.19 15.28
CA GLN A 8 37.88 -21.66 15.20
C GLN A 8 36.89 -20.52 15.44
N LEU A 9 37.15 -19.64 16.42
CA LEU A 9 36.31 -18.48 16.73
C LEU A 9 36.21 -17.50 15.56
N VAL A 10 37.33 -17.23 14.89
CA VAL A 10 37.37 -16.41 13.66
C VAL A 10 36.60 -17.07 12.52
N LEU A 11 36.74 -18.39 12.35
CA LEU A 11 36.00 -19.12 11.32
C LEU A 11 34.48 -19.07 11.57
N TYR A 12 34.03 -19.28 12.81
CA TYR A 12 32.61 -19.22 13.16
C TYR A 12 32.03 -17.81 13.01
N THR A 13 32.77 -16.77 13.40
CA THR A 13 32.34 -15.37 13.18
C THR A 13 32.28 -15.02 11.70
N LEU A 14 33.21 -15.53 10.87
CA LEU A 14 33.16 -15.34 9.42
C LEU A 14 31.94 -16.04 8.80
N ILE A 15 31.62 -17.27 9.22
CA ILE A 15 30.43 -18.00 8.76
C ILE A 15 29.16 -17.24 9.13
N LEU A 16 29.05 -16.77 10.39
CA LEU A 16 27.93 -15.95 10.85
C LEU A 16 27.77 -14.68 10.03
N ALA A 17 28.88 -13.98 9.73
CA ALA A 17 28.86 -12.78 8.91
C ALA A 17 28.37 -13.06 7.49
N VAL A 18 28.83 -14.14 6.85
CA VAL A 18 28.39 -14.54 5.51
C VAL A 18 26.91 -14.90 5.48
N VAL A 19 26.43 -15.67 6.47
CA VAL A 19 25.01 -16.02 6.58
C VAL A 19 24.16 -14.77 6.79
N TYR A 20 24.57 -13.87 7.68
CA TYR A 20 23.87 -12.62 7.94
C TYR A 20 23.79 -11.72 6.71
N LEU A 21 24.91 -11.53 6.00
CA LEU A 21 24.94 -10.77 4.74
C LEU A 21 24.09 -11.44 3.65
N GLY A 22 24.10 -12.77 3.58
CA GLY A 22 23.25 -13.55 2.68
C GLY A 22 21.77 -13.33 2.96
N ILE A 23 21.36 -13.33 4.23
CA ILE A 23 19.98 -13.04 4.65
C ILE A 23 19.58 -11.61 4.28
N ILE A 24 20.42 -10.61 4.54
CA ILE A 24 20.14 -9.22 4.17
C ILE A 24 19.97 -9.08 2.66
N LYS A 25 20.90 -9.62 1.87
CA LYS A 25 20.82 -9.58 0.40
C LYS A 25 19.56 -10.27 -0.12
N TYR A 26 19.18 -11.40 0.47
CA TYR A 26 17.96 -12.11 0.11
C TYR A 26 16.71 -11.29 0.43
N GLN A 27 16.66 -10.64 1.60
CA GLN A 27 15.56 -9.77 1.98
C GLN A 27 15.46 -8.52 1.08
N GLN A 28 16.60 -7.95 0.67
CA GLN A 28 16.64 -6.84 -0.29
C GLN A 28 16.11 -7.28 -1.65
N TYR A 29 16.65 -8.36 -2.21
CA TYR A 29 16.23 -8.88 -3.51
C TYR A 29 14.73 -9.22 -3.56
N THR A 30 14.20 -9.85 -2.52
CA THR A 30 12.76 -10.18 -2.43
C THR A 30 11.90 -8.91 -2.33
N THR A 31 12.36 -7.88 -1.64
CA THR A 31 11.67 -6.58 -1.56
C THR A 31 11.67 -5.85 -2.89
N ASP A 32 12.81 -5.80 -3.57
CA ASP A 32 12.92 -5.18 -4.90
C ASP A 32 12.07 -5.92 -5.93
N SER A 33 12.06 -7.27 -5.88
CA SER A 33 11.21 -8.10 -6.74
C SER A 33 9.73 -7.85 -6.48
N TYR A 34 9.32 -7.75 -5.21
CA TYR A 34 7.94 -7.42 -4.84
C TYR A 34 7.52 -6.06 -5.40
N LEU A 35 8.36 -5.03 -5.23
CA LEU A 35 8.07 -3.68 -5.71
C LEU A 35 8.08 -3.60 -7.24
N ALA A 36 8.99 -4.29 -7.91
CA ALA A 36 9.03 -4.38 -9.36
C ALA A 36 7.75 -5.02 -9.90
N GLU A 37 7.27 -6.11 -9.28
CA GLU A 37 6.02 -6.75 -9.65
C GLU A 37 4.80 -5.84 -9.38
N PHE A 38 4.77 -5.17 -8.22
CA PHE A 38 3.72 -4.20 -7.89
C PHE A 38 3.63 -3.09 -8.94
N ARG A 39 4.77 -2.57 -9.41
CA ARG A 39 4.85 -1.61 -10.52
C ARG A 39 4.40 -2.20 -11.84
N ALA A 40 4.85 -3.40 -12.19
CA ALA A 40 4.48 -4.09 -13.42
C ALA A 40 2.96 -4.34 -13.51
N LEU A 41 2.32 -4.60 -12.36
CA LEU A 41 0.88 -4.75 -12.23
C LEU A 41 0.12 -3.40 -12.16
N ARG A 42 0.81 -2.27 -12.34
CA ARG A 42 0.26 -0.91 -12.25
C ARG A 42 -0.33 -0.59 -10.86
N GLY A 43 0.26 -1.13 -9.80
CA GLY A 43 -0.13 -0.89 -8.42
C GLY A 43 0.01 0.57 -8.01
N GLU A 44 1.14 1.20 -8.34
CA GLU A 44 1.40 2.62 -8.06
C GLU A 44 0.35 3.51 -8.75
N GLU A 45 0.13 3.30 -10.05
CA GLU A 45 -0.90 4.01 -10.83
C GLU A 45 -2.31 3.84 -10.20
N THR A 46 -2.62 2.65 -9.68
CA THR A 46 -3.92 2.36 -9.07
C THR A 46 -4.12 3.10 -7.75
N ILE A 47 -3.07 3.17 -6.91
CA ILE A 47 -3.08 3.97 -5.68
C ILE A 47 -3.20 5.46 -5.99
N GLU A 48 -2.47 5.93 -7.01
CA GLU A 48 -2.52 7.34 -7.42
C GLU A 48 -3.89 7.72 -7.99
N HIS A 49 -4.46 6.87 -8.82
CA HIS A 49 -5.81 7.10 -9.34
C HIS A 49 -6.85 7.14 -8.22
N MET A 50 -6.75 6.27 -7.21
CA MET A 50 -7.61 6.34 -6.03
C MET A 50 -7.46 7.67 -5.28
N GLY A 51 -6.22 8.16 -5.13
CA GLY A 51 -5.94 9.46 -4.54
C GLY A 51 -6.51 10.63 -5.34
N THR A 52 -6.51 10.56 -6.67
CA THR A 52 -7.17 11.54 -7.53
C THR A 52 -8.68 11.54 -7.31
N LEU A 53 -9.32 10.36 -7.28
CA LEU A 53 -10.75 10.26 -7.02
C LEU A 53 -11.15 10.86 -5.67
N TYR A 54 -10.33 10.68 -4.63
CA TYR A 54 -10.53 11.33 -3.33
C TYR A 54 -10.40 12.86 -3.41
N LYS A 55 -9.43 13.39 -4.16
CA LYS A 55 -9.33 14.84 -4.39
C LYS A 55 -10.54 15.38 -5.14
N ASP A 56 -10.99 14.68 -6.17
CA ASP A 56 -12.17 15.06 -6.95
C ASP A 56 -13.41 15.14 -6.04
N ILE A 57 -13.58 14.19 -5.10
CA ILE A 57 -14.67 14.24 -4.12
C ILE A 57 -14.60 15.51 -3.28
N LEU A 58 -13.45 15.84 -2.70
CA LEU A 58 -13.27 17.05 -1.90
C LEU A 58 -13.54 18.32 -2.71
N GLU A 59 -13.08 18.36 -3.97
CA GLU A 59 -13.28 19.50 -4.85
C GLU A 59 -14.77 19.67 -5.21
N TYR A 60 -15.45 18.59 -5.56
CA TYR A 60 -16.88 18.63 -5.87
C TYR A 60 -17.74 18.95 -4.65
N GLU A 61 -17.35 18.48 -3.45
CA GLU A 61 -17.99 18.84 -2.19
C GLU A 61 -17.81 20.34 -1.90
N ALA A 62 -16.57 20.84 -1.95
CA ALA A 62 -16.24 22.24 -1.67
C ALA A 62 -16.87 23.23 -2.67
N THR A 63 -17.08 22.80 -3.92
CA THR A 63 -17.70 23.62 -4.97
C THR A 63 -19.22 23.40 -5.11
N TYR A 64 -19.84 22.62 -4.22
CA TYR A 64 -21.27 22.25 -4.28
C TYR A 64 -21.70 21.59 -5.61
N LYS A 65 -20.76 20.91 -6.28
CA LYS A 65 -20.96 20.21 -7.57
C LYS A 65 -21.16 18.70 -7.42
N LEU A 66 -21.18 18.19 -6.18
CA LEU A 66 -21.39 16.78 -5.87
C LEU A 66 -22.86 16.37 -6.06
N THR A 67 -23.32 16.36 -7.32
CA THR A 67 -24.68 15.92 -7.67
C THR A 67 -24.83 14.40 -7.52
N PRO A 68 -26.06 13.87 -7.43
CA PRO A 68 -26.28 12.41 -7.37
C PRO A 68 -25.65 11.63 -8.53
N GLN A 69 -25.60 12.23 -9.72
CA GLN A 69 -24.99 11.63 -10.91
C GLN A 69 -23.46 11.56 -10.77
N VAL A 70 -22.84 12.66 -10.33
CA VAL A 70 -21.40 12.75 -10.08
C VAL A 70 -20.99 11.81 -8.95
N SER A 71 -21.75 11.77 -7.84
CA SER A 71 -21.53 10.84 -6.74
C SER A 71 -21.59 9.38 -7.21
N ALA A 72 -22.61 9.00 -7.99
CA ALA A 72 -22.72 7.65 -8.54
C ALA A 72 -21.52 7.27 -9.43
N GLN A 73 -21.04 8.20 -10.25
CA GLN A 73 -19.86 8.00 -11.09
C GLN A 73 -18.58 7.84 -10.26
N LEU A 74 -18.38 8.69 -9.24
CA LEU A 74 -17.23 8.60 -8.33
C LEU A 74 -17.23 7.28 -7.56
N VAL A 75 -18.40 6.84 -7.07
CA VAL A 75 -18.56 5.53 -6.41
C VAL A 75 -18.18 4.39 -7.35
N GLN A 76 -18.67 4.39 -8.59
CA GLN A 76 -18.30 3.34 -9.56
C GLN A 76 -16.79 3.31 -9.83
N ASN A 77 -16.17 4.47 -10.02
CA ASN A 77 -14.74 4.57 -10.26
C ASN A 77 -13.92 4.12 -9.04
N LEU A 78 -14.33 4.50 -7.83
CA LEU A 78 -13.71 4.07 -6.58
C LEU A 78 -13.79 2.55 -6.40
N LEU A 79 -14.97 1.96 -6.60
CA LEU A 79 -15.17 0.51 -6.49
C LEU A 79 -14.35 -0.26 -7.55
N ALA A 80 -14.32 0.23 -8.79
CA ALA A 80 -13.50 -0.36 -9.84
C ALA A 80 -12.00 -0.31 -9.51
N THR A 81 -11.53 0.83 -9.01
CA THR A 81 -10.13 1.05 -8.59
C THR A 81 -9.77 0.17 -7.39
N GLY A 82 -10.64 0.10 -6.38
CA GLY A 82 -10.46 -0.76 -5.22
C GLY A 82 -10.45 -2.25 -5.58
N LYS A 83 -11.30 -2.68 -6.52
CA LYS A 83 -11.29 -4.05 -7.04
C LYS A 83 -9.95 -4.36 -7.72
N LYS A 84 -9.47 -3.46 -8.59
CA LYS A 84 -8.16 -3.61 -9.25
C LYS A 84 -7.03 -3.72 -8.24
N LEU A 85 -7.02 -2.87 -7.20
CA LEU A 85 -6.02 -2.92 -6.13
C LEU A 85 -6.08 -4.26 -5.38
N LYS A 86 -7.29 -4.76 -5.08
CA LYS A 86 -7.49 -6.06 -4.43
C LYS A 86 -6.97 -7.23 -5.26
N GLU A 87 -7.18 -7.20 -6.57
CA GLU A 87 -6.64 -8.21 -7.49
C GLU A 87 -5.10 -8.19 -7.52
N ILE A 88 -4.49 -6.99 -7.51
CA ILE A 88 -3.04 -6.83 -7.43
C ILE A 88 -2.50 -7.38 -6.09
N ASP A 89 -3.11 -7.00 -4.96
CA ASP A 89 -2.75 -7.50 -3.63
C ASP A 89 -2.82 -9.03 -3.55
N GLN A 90 -3.89 -9.63 -4.08
CA GLN A 90 -4.03 -11.09 -4.11
C GLN A 90 -2.94 -11.78 -4.94
N LYS A 91 -2.61 -11.26 -6.13
CA LYS A 91 -1.53 -11.79 -6.97
C LYS A 91 -0.18 -11.71 -6.25
N LEU A 92 0.08 -10.60 -5.58
CA LEU A 92 1.33 -10.39 -4.84
C LEU A 92 1.41 -11.28 -3.61
N LYS A 93 0.33 -11.46 -2.85
CA LYS A 93 0.27 -12.39 -1.71
C LYS A 93 0.54 -13.84 -2.12
N GLN A 94 0.06 -14.26 -3.29
CA GLN A 94 0.32 -15.60 -3.82
C GLN A 94 1.78 -15.78 -4.21
N LYS A 95 2.40 -14.77 -4.85
CA LYS A 95 3.78 -14.83 -5.33
C LYS A 95 4.82 -14.60 -4.22
N TYR A 96 4.47 -13.80 -3.21
CA TYR A 96 5.35 -13.37 -2.12
C TYR A 96 4.68 -13.54 -0.75
N PRO A 97 4.41 -14.78 -0.28
CA PRO A 97 3.64 -15.02 0.95
C PRO A 97 4.32 -14.48 2.22
N GLN A 98 5.64 -14.33 2.20
CA GLN A 98 6.45 -13.84 3.32
C GLN A 98 6.62 -12.31 3.32
N LYS A 99 6.09 -11.60 2.31
CA LYS A 99 6.16 -10.13 2.18
C LYS A 99 4.75 -9.59 1.97
N HIS A 100 4.31 -8.73 2.87
CA HIS A 100 2.96 -8.18 2.82
C HIS A 100 2.96 -6.69 3.12
N VAL A 101 2.38 -5.91 2.21
CA VAL A 101 1.94 -4.53 2.48
C VAL A 101 0.49 -4.60 2.89
N ASP A 102 0.16 -4.05 4.05
CA ASP A 102 -1.18 -4.14 4.60
C ASP A 102 -2.12 -3.09 3.99
N PHE A 103 -2.89 -3.50 2.99
CA PHE A 103 -3.90 -2.65 2.34
C PHE A 103 -5.27 -2.65 3.07
N SER A 104 -5.40 -3.32 4.22
CA SER A 104 -6.69 -3.44 4.93
C SER A 104 -7.33 -2.09 5.24
N TYR A 105 -6.53 -1.13 5.71
CA TYR A 105 -6.96 0.24 5.99
C TYR A 105 -7.51 0.95 4.75
N LEU A 106 -6.87 0.78 3.58
CA LEU A 106 -7.39 1.37 2.34
C LEU A 106 -8.75 0.80 1.95
N TYR A 107 -8.98 -0.50 2.15
CA TYR A 107 -10.28 -1.11 1.85
C TYR A 107 -11.37 -0.63 2.81
N GLN A 108 -11.01 -0.43 4.08
CA GLN A 108 -11.92 0.13 5.08
C GLN A 108 -12.30 1.56 4.72
N ASP A 109 -11.31 2.41 4.43
CA ASP A 109 -11.53 3.81 4.08
C ASP A 109 -12.33 3.96 2.79
N LEU A 110 -11.99 3.17 1.77
CA LEU A 110 -12.76 3.09 0.52
C LEU A 110 -14.23 2.76 0.79
N PHE A 111 -14.50 1.76 1.63
CA PHE A 111 -15.86 1.37 1.98
C PHE A 111 -16.61 2.51 2.69
N LEU A 112 -15.96 3.18 3.64
CA LEU A 112 -16.54 4.30 4.38
C LEU A 112 -16.87 5.48 3.45
N VAL A 113 -15.94 5.86 2.57
CA VAL A 113 -16.14 6.93 1.58
C VAL A 113 -17.26 6.58 0.61
N VAL A 114 -17.28 5.36 0.07
CA VAL A 114 -18.35 4.91 -0.83
C VAL A 114 -19.71 4.95 -0.14
N ARG A 115 -19.79 4.44 1.10
CA ARG A 115 -21.02 4.46 1.88
C ARG A 115 -21.50 5.88 2.13
N GLN A 116 -20.59 6.80 2.45
CA GLN A 116 -20.92 8.19 2.72
C GLN A 116 -21.38 8.94 1.46
N LEU A 117 -20.76 8.68 0.30
CA LEU A 117 -21.19 9.23 -0.99
C LEU A 117 -22.61 8.79 -1.38
N GLN A 118 -22.99 7.57 -0.99
CA GLN A 118 -24.32 7.02 -1.23
C GLN A 118 -25.36 7.52 -0.21
N ASP A 119 -24.93 7.90 1.00
CA ASP A 119 -25.77 8.41 2.07
C ASP A 119 -25.93 9.94 1.99
N LYS A 120 -27.03 10.37 1.36
CA LYS A 120 -27.35 11.78 1.06
C LYS A 120 -27.62 12.66 2.29
N ALA A 121 -27.59 12.11 3.50
CA ALA A 121 -28.05 12.80 4.70
C ALA A 121 -26.91 13.40 5.57
N ASN A 122 -25.62 13.21 5.22
CA ASN A 122 -24.52 13.54 6.13
C ASN A 122 -23.22 14.05 5.46
N ASP A 123 -23.33 15.04 4.56
CA ASP A 123 -22.20 15.61 3.82
C ASP A 123 -21.04 16.08 4.72
N ALA A 124 -21.32 16.61 5.92
CA ALA A 124 -20.29 17.14 6.83
C ALA A 124 -19.23 16.10 7.27
N LYS A 125 -19.51 14.80 7.12
CA LYS A 125 -18.56 13.72 7.46
C LYS A 125 -17.74 13.25 6.27
N LEU A 126 -18.17 13.57 5.04
CA LEU A 126 -17.52 13.10 3.82
C LEU A 126 -16.11 13.64 3.71
N ALA A 127 -15.92 14.95 3.84
CA ALA A 127 -14.60 15.56 3.80
C ALA A 127 -13.61 14.93 4.79
N VAL A 128 -14.04 14.68 6.03
CA VAL A 128 -13.19 14.08 7.07
C VAL A 128 -12.79 12.65 6.70
N MET A 129 -13.74 11.83 6.23
CA MET A 129 -13.45 10.46 5.80
C MET A 129 -12.50 10.43 4.60
N VAL A 130 -12.67 11.34 3.65
CA VAL A 130 -11.83 11.42 2.46
C VAL A 130 -10.42 11.88 2.80
N VAL A 131 -10.27 12.85 3.72
CA VAL A 131 -8.95 13.24 4.23
C VAL A 131 -8.25 12.07 4.90
N HIS A 132 -8.95 11.33 5.77
CA HIS A 132 -8.40 10.13 6.40
C HIS A 132 -7.95 9.08 5.37
N ALA A 133 -8.77 8.85 4.34
CA ALA A 133 -8.43 7.93 3.25
C ALA A 133 -7.16 8.37 2.49
N VAL A 134 -6.97 9.68 2.28
CA VAL A 134 -5.75 10.24 1.65
C VAL A 134 -4.52 10.04 2.54
N GLU A 135 -4.64 10.20 3.85
CA GLU A 135 -3.56 9.89 4.80
C GLU A 135 -3.20 8.40 4.75
N GLY A 136 -4.20 7.52 4.69
CA GLY A 136 -4.02 6.08 4.48
C GLY A 136 -3.20 5.75 3.23
N LEU A 137 -3.49 6.41 2.10
CA LEU A 137 -2.70 6.26 0.87
C LEU A 137 -1.24 6.72 1.06
N GLY A 138 -1.02 7.82 1.80
CA GLY A 138 0.30 8.32 2.15
C GLY A 138 1.11 7.30 2.96
N ASN A 139 0.48 6.71 3.98
CA ASN A 139 1.10 5.69 4.82
C ASN A 139 1.51 4.45 4.03
N ILE A 140 0.70 4.03 3.07
CA ILE A 140 1.02 2.89 2.19
C ILE A 140 2.21 3.20 1.29
N LYS A 141 2.29 4.41 0.73
CA LYS A 141 3.49 4.84 -0.02
C LYS A 141 4.74 4.77 0.87
N VAL A 142 4.65 5.23 2.12
CA VAL A 142 5.77 5.11 3.06
C VAL A 142 6.13 3.64 3.31
N GLN A 143 5.17 2.75 3.56
CA GLN A 143 5.45 1.32 3.76
C GLN A 143 6.09 0.65 2.54
N LEU A 144 5.66 1.02 1.33
CA LEU A 144 6.23 0.51 0.08
C LEU A 144 7.70 0.94 -0.10
N TYR A 145 8.06 2.15 0.28
CA TYR A 145 9.40 2.71 0.00
C TYR A 145 10.32 2.85 1.21
N SER A 146 9.85 2.65 2.45
CA SER A 146 10.67 2.78 3.66
C SER A 146 11.78 1.73 3.75
N SER A 147 11.63 0.59 3.05
CA SER A 147 12.66 -0.45 2.96
C SER A 147 13.88 -0.09 2.09
N ARG A 148 13.93 1.12 1.49
CA ARG A 148 15.06 1.61 0.68
C ARG A 148 16.14 2.38 1.46
N LYS A 149 16.00 2.57 2.76
CA LYS A 149 17.02 3.26 3.59
C LYS A 149 17.91 2.28 4.33
#